data_AF-K1RHC8-F1
#
_entry.id   AF-K1RHC8-F1
#
_cell.length_a   1.000
_cell.length_b   1.000
_cell.length_c   1.000
_cell.angle_alpha   90.00
_cell.angle_beta   90.00
_cell.angle_gamma   90.00
#
_symmetry.space_group_name_H-M   'P 1'
#
loop_
_entity.id
_entity.type
_entity.pdbx_description
1 polymer ?
#
loop_
_entity_poly.entity_id
_entity_poly.type
_entity_poly.pdbx_seq_one_letter_code
_entity_poly.pdbx_strand_id
1 'polypeptide(L)' 'MMVFAKKVAARIKREIDCARVAVVVLGMEVPHAHIHLIPIKDENDVDFHREKLQLTPEEFREIADKLAR' A
#
# COMPACT_ATOMS: atom_id res chain seq x y z
N MET A 1 -12.10 3.12 10.53
CA MET A 1 -10.83 2.85 9.83
C MET A 1 -10.86 1.54 9.04
N MET A 2 -11.14 0.38 9.65
CA MET A 2 -11.05 -0.93 8.95
C MET A 2 -11.99 -1.13 7.76
N VAL A 3 -13.24 -0.64 7.82
CA VAL A 3 -14.18 -0.75 6.68
C VAL A 3 -13.66 0.02 5.46
N PHE A 4 -13.13 1.21 5.69
CA PHE A 4 -12.50 2.02 4.64
C PHE A 4 -11.21 1.36 4.12
N ALA A 5 -10.34 0.89 5.01
CA ALA A 5 -9.12 0.18 4.65
C ALA A 5 -9.41 -1.08 3.80
N LYS A 6 -10.45 -1.86 4.15
CA LYS A 6 -10.92 -3.01 3.37
C LYS A 6 -11.35 -2.61 1.95
N LYS A 7 -12.07 -1.49 1.80
CA LYS A 7 -12.47 -0.96 0.49
C LYS A 7 -11.25 -0.59 -0.36
N VAL A 8 -10.28 0.11 0.23
CA VAL A 8 -9.04 0.50 -0.47
C VAL A 8 -8.19 -0.73 -0.83
N ALA A 9 -8.02 -1.68 0.09
CA ALA A 9 -7.28 -2.91 -0.15
C ALA A 9 -7.88 -3.75 -1.30
N ALA A 10 -9.21 -3.79 -1.43
CA ALA A 10 -9.86 -4.46 -2.55
C ALA A 10 -9.53 -3.81 -3.91
N ARG A 11 -9.43 -2.47 -3.97
CA ARG A 11 -9.01 -1.75 -5.17
C ARG A 11 -7.54 -2.00 -5.49
N ILE A 12 -6.66 -1.92 -4.49
CA ILE A 12 -5.22 -2.23 -4.65
C ILE A 12 -5.06 -3.64 -5.24
N LYS A 13 -5.74 -4.64 -4.69
CA LYS A 13 -5.67 -6.03 -5.19
C LYS A 13 -6.18 -6.19 -6.62
N ARG A 14 -7.11 -5.33 -7.06
CA ARG A 14 -7.69 -5.38 -8.41
C ARG A 14 -6.75 -4.75 -9.44
N GLU A 15 -6.13 -3.63 -9.10
CA GLU A 15 -5.33 -2.82 -10.05
C GLU A 15 -3.84 -3.18 -10.06
N ILE A 16 -3.32 -3.78 -8.98
CA ILE A 16 -1.90 -4.10 -8.82
C ILE A 16 -1.71 -5.61 -8.79
N ASP A 17 -0.78 -6.11 -9.59
CA ASP A 17 -0.38 -7.52 -9.60
C ASP A 17 0.28 -7.91 -8.26
N CYS A 18 -0.52 -8.50 -7.37
CA CYS A 18 -0.08 -8.93 -6.05
C CYS A 18 -0.83 -10.20 -5.62
N ALA A 19 -0.18 -11.01 -4.78
CA ALA A 19 -0.81 -12.20 -4.19
C ALA A 19 -1.83 -11.78 -3.11
N ARG A 20 -1.46 -10.82 -2.27
CA ARG A 20 -2.26 -10.29 -1.15
C ARG A 20 -1.99 -8.81 -0.94
N VAL A 21 -2.84 -8.17 -0.15
CA VAL A 21 -2.59 -6.82 0.40
C VAL A 21 -2.40 -6.98 1.91
N ALA A 22 -1.20 -6.67 2.40
CA ALA A 22 -0.88 -6.66 3.81
C ALA A 22 -1.49 -5.43 4.50
N VAL A 23 -1.95 -5.61 5.73
CA VAL A 23 -2.40 -4.54 6.62
C VAL A 23 -1.38 -4.45 7.76
N VAL A 24 -0.69 -3.33 7.87
CA VAL A 24 0.31 -3.09 8.92
C VAL A 24 -0.05 -1.83 9.69
N VAL A 25 0.09 -1.87 11.01
CA VAL A 25 -0.08 -0.71 11.90
C VAL A 25 1.20 -0.54 12.69
N LEU A 26 1.99 0.47 12.35
CA LEU A 26 3.27 0.80 12.98
C LEU A 26 3.34 2.32 13.20
N GLY A 27 3.75 2.75 14.39
CA GLY A 27 3.68 4.17 14.80
C GLY A 27 5.03 4.78 15.20
N MET A 28 6.13 4.05 15.06
CA MET A 28 7.44 4.50 15.54
C MET A 28 8.11 5.54 14.62
N GLU A 29 7.68 5.63 13.35
CA GLU A 29 8.25 6.57 12.38
C GLU A 29 7.57 7.94 12.40
N VAL A 30 6.23 7.95 12.52
CA VAL A 30 5.44 9.19 12.45
C VAL A 30 4.37 9.17 13.55
N PRO A 31 4.28 10.22 14.40
CA PRO A 31 3.44 10.21 15.59
C PRO A 31 1.95 10.52 15.27
N HIS A 32 1.36 9.76 14.35
CA HIS A 32 -0.09 9.75 14.11
C HIS A 32 -0.57 8.35 13.76
N ALA A 33 -1.80 8.01 14.14
CA ALA A 33 -2.38 6.70 13.82
C ALA A 33 -2.65 6.59 12.31
N HIS A 34 -2.07 5.58 11.67
CA HIS A 34 -2.28 5.28 10.26
C HIS A 34 -2.23 3.76 10.03
N ILE A 35 -2.74 3.33 8.89
CA ILE A 35 -2.74 1.93 8.44
C ILE A 35 -1.99 1.88 7.12
N HIS A 36 -0.95 1.06 7.03
CA HIS A 36 -0.31 0.74 5.76
C HIS A 36 -1.11 -0.35 5.06
N LEU A 37 -1.39 -0.15 3.77
CA LEU A 37 -1.91 -1.16 2.87
C LEU A 37 -0.87 -1.41 1.80
N ILE A 38 -0.25 -2.59 1.82
CA ILE A 38 0.92 -2.90 0.97
C ILE A 38 0.56 -4.08 0.06
N PRO A 39 0.53 -3.92 -1.27
CA PRO A 39 0.43 -5.07 -2.18
C PRO A 39 1.72 -5.90 -2.08
N ILE A 40 1.58 -7.21 -1.88
CA ILE A 40 2.72 -8.11 -1.65
C ILE A 40 2.66 -9.35 -2.54
N LYS A 41 3.81 -9.82 -2.98
CA LYS A 41 4.02 -11.15 -3.59
C LYS A 41 4.56 -12.13 -2.57
N ASP A 42 5.45 -11.67 -1.69
CA ASP A 42 5.98 -12.45 -0.57
C ASP A 42 6.19 -11.58 0.67
N GLU A 43 6.61 -12.20 1.78
CA GLU A 43 6.80 -11.54 3.07
C GLU A 43 7.93 -10.51 3.11
N ASN A 44 8.90 -10.55 2.18
CA ASN A 44 9.97 -9.56 2.15
C ASN A 44 9.48 -8.20 1.66
N ASP A 45 8.31 -8.12 1.02
CA ASP A 45 7.72 -6.86 0.55
C ASP A 45 7.21 -5.96 1.70
N VAL A 46 7.11 -6.48 2.93
CA VAL A 46 6.77 -5.68 4.13
C VAL A 46 7.98 -5.31 5.00
N ASP A 47 9.19 -5.46 4.49
CA ASP A 47 10.39 -5.00 5.21
C ASP A 47 10.60 -3.48 5.01
N PHE A 48 10.29 -2.72 6.06
CA PHE A 48 10.40 -1.25 6.10
C PHE A 48 11.85 -0.74 6.11
N HIS A 49 12.84 -1.62 6.31
CA HIS A 49 14.27 -1.27 6.24
C HIS A 49 14.82 -1.33 4.81
N ARG A 50 14.10 -1.95 3.86
CA ARG A 50 14.50 -1.99 2.45
C ARG A 50 14.45 -0.61 1.81
N GLU A 51 15.20 -0.45 0.74
CA GLU A 51 15.11 0.74 -0.10
C GLU A 51 13.68 0.90 -0.63
N LYS A 52 13.13 2.11 -0.45
CA LYS A 52 11.77 2.43 -0.85
C LYS A 52 11.69 2.48 -2.37
N LEU A 53 10.64 1.89 -2.94
CA LEU A 53 10.35 1.97 -4.37
C LEU A 53 10.31 3.43 -4.82
N GLN A 54 11.15 3.77 -5.78
CA GLN A 54 11.16 5.08 -6.43
C GLN A 54 10.31 5.01 -7.69
N LEU A 55 9.31 5.88 -7.78
CA LEU A 55 8.46 6.02 -8.95
C LEU A 55 8.67 7.39 -9.57
N THR A 56 8.57 7.47 -10.89
CA THR A 56 8.43 8.77 -11.54
C THR A 56 7.12 9.43 -11.12
N PRO A 57 7.03 10.78 -11.13
CA PRO A 57 5.78 11.49 -10.86
C PRO A 57 4.61 11.01 -11.73
N GLU A 58 4.89 10.65 -12.98
CA GLU A 58 3.91 10.17 -13.96
C GLU A 58 3.36 8.80 -13.56
N GLU A 59 4.23 7.82 -13.27
CA GLU A 59 3.82 6.48 -12.82
C GLU A 59 3.02 6.55 -11.52
N PHE A 60 3.48 7.37 -10.56
CA PHE A 60 2.79 7.55 -9.29
C PHE A 60 1.36 8.08 -9.49
N ARG A 61 1.19 9.05 -10.40
CA ARG A 61 -0.12 9.64 -10.69
C ARG A 61 -1.04 8.65 -11.41
N GLU A 62 -0.53 7.88 -12.36
CA GLU A 62 -1.30 6.86 -13.06
C GLU A 62 -1.84 5.80 -12.08
N ILE A 63 -0.99 5.33 -11.15
CA ILE A 63 -1.39 4.38 -10.11
C ILE A 63 -2.46 4.98 -9.21
N ALA A 64 -2.28 6.23 -8.77
CA ALA A 64 -3.27 6.91 -7.92
C ALA A 64 -4.64 7.04 -8.61
N ASP A 65 -4.66 7.38 -9.90
CA ASP A 65 -5.89 7.53 -10.69
C ASP A 65 -6.63 6.19 -10.86
N LYS A 66 -5.91 5.08 -11.00
CA LYS A 66 -6.48 3.72 -11.01
C LYS A 66 -7.17 3.37 -9.68
N LEU A 67 -6.58 3.78 -8.54
CA LEU A 67 -7.10 3.47 -7.20
C LEU A 67 -8.21 4.42 -6.71
N ALA A 68 -8.30 5.62 -7.28
CA ALA A 68 -9.33 6.60 -6.91
C ALA A 68 -10.75 6.13 -7.27
N ARG A 69 -10.89 5.36 -8.36
CA ARG A 69 -12.16 4.89 -8.94
C ARG A 69 -12.64 3.58 -8.29
#